data_AF-A0A1E1LI07-F1
#
_entry.id   AF-A0A1E1LI07-F1
#
_cell.length_a   1.000
_cell.length_b   1.000
_cell.length_c   1.000
_cell.angle_alpha   90.00
_cell.angle_beta   90.00
_cell.angle_gamma   90.00
#
_symmetry.space_group_name_H-M   'P 1'
#
loop_
_entity.id
_entity.type
_entity.pdbx_description
1 polymer ?
#
loop_
_entity_poly.entity_id
_entity_poly.type
_entity_poly.pdbx_seq_one_letter_code
_entity_poly.pdbx_strand_id
1 'polypeptide(L)'
;MDHRWLMEEDLSCGSEAGDFIRSLEKLEPKRKISSTWQRVIIFSSAFGIAFGITLYFLTRSRISSPGNTSFLDVYEESPCGNTPEQASSRGCKFEMQNLAWMPEECYDAELAEEWNQMPWQFWLDADLQRPVAKSEVVKGFVPHVHVTYMQHKHHYCNPIDHVMQISSSSTVES
;
A
#
# COMPACT_ATOMS: atom_id res chain seq x y z
N MET A 1 40.99 1.63 -1.53
CA MET A 1 40.12 1.15 -2.63
C MET A 1 38.97 2.15 -2.73
N ASP A 2 38.71 2.66 -3.92
CA ASP A 2 37.80 3.77 -4.19
C ASP A 2 36.34 3.26 -4.26
N HIS A 3 35.47 3.69 -3.34
CA HIS A 3 34.06 3.27 -3.24
C HIS A 3 33.11 4.09 -4.14
N ARG A 4 33.65 4.74 -5.18
CA ARG A 4 32.93 5.64 -6.08
C ARG A 4 31.90 4.97 -6.99
N TRP A 5 31.86 3.64 -7.05
CA TRP A 5 30.98 2.87 -7.94
C TRP A 5 29.59 2.55 -7.37
N LEU A 6 29.28 2.94 -6.13
CA LEU A 6 28.00 2.60 -5.48
C LEU A 6 26.88 3.66 -5.64
N MET A 7 27.07 4.69 -6.46
CA MET A 7 26.11 5.82 -6.54
C MET A 7 25.50 6.11 -7.91
N GLU A 8 25.86 5.39 -8.98
CA GLU A 8 25.41 5.75 -10.34
C GLU A 8 24.25 4.93 -10.91
N GLU A 9 23.83 3.82 -10.30
CA GLU A 9 22.73 2.98 -10.80
C GLU A 9 21.39 3.17 -10.07
N ASP A 10 21.28 4.13 -9.14
CA ASP A 10 20.12 4.30 -8.27
C ASP A 10 18.98 5.16 -8.85
N LEU A 11 19.08 5.55 -10.12
CA LEU A 11 18.13 6.49 -10.75
C LEU A 11 16.84 5.86 -11.29
N SER A 12 16.69 4.54 -11.29
CA SER A 12 15.50 3.91 -11.91
C SER A 12 14.25 3.89 -11.02
N CYS A 13 14.34 4.17 -9.71
CA CYS A 13 13.28 3.80 -8.77
C CYS A 13 12.42 4.95 -8.21
N GLY A 14 12.69 6.24 -8.53
CA GLY A 14 12.02 7.32 -7.79
C GLY A 14 11.94 8.73 -8.40
N SER A 15 12.17 8.93 -9.70
CA SER A 15 12.30 10.30 -10.24
C SER A 15 10.98 11.01 -10.62
N GLU A 16 9.84 10.31 -10.76
CA GLU A 16 8.66 10.90 -11.45
C GLU A 16 7.74 11.76 -10.55
N ALA A 17 7.77 11.60 -9.22
CA ALA A 17 6.80 12.27 -8.34
C ALA A 17 7.06 13.77 -8.10
N GLY A 18 8.32 14.22 -8.22
CA GLY A 18 8.72 15.59 -7.86
C GLY A 18 8.33 16.66 -8.89
N ASP A 19 8.31 16.30 -10.18
CA ASP A 19 8.12 17.27 -11.26
C ASP A 19 6.64 17.65 -11.48
N PHE A 20 5.70 16.78 -11.08
CA PHE A 20 4.26 17.06 -11.18
C PHE A 20 3.80 18.17 -10.21
N ILE A 21 4.29 18.17 -8.97
CA ILE A 21 3.87 19.12 -7.93
C ILE A 21 4.31 20.56 -8.26
N ARG A 22 5.50 20.75 -8.86
CA ARG A 22 6.03 22.07 -9.24
C ARG A 22 5.25 22.75 -10.37
N SER A 23 4.58 21.95 -11.21
CA SER A 23 3.77 22.45 -12.32
C SER A 23 2.43 23.05 -11.86
N LEU A 24 1.84 22.49 -10.80
CA LEU A 24 0.53 22.92 -10.30
C LEU A 24 0.56 24.29 -9.61
N GLU A 25 1.65 24.66 -8.94
CA GLU A 25 1.77 25.95 -8.24
C GLU A 25 1.77 27.16 -9.20
N LYS A 26 2.17 26.96 -10.46
CA LYS A 26 2.41 28.06 -11.40
C LYS A 26 1.17 28.57 -12.15
N LEU A 27 0.01 27.95 -11.96
CA LEU A 27 -1.19 28.18 -12.77
C LEU A 27 -2.35 28.88 -12.05
N GLU A 28 -2.13 29.62 -10.96
CA GLU A 28 -3.19 30.32 -10.22
C GLU A 28 -3.37 31.79 -10.69
N PRO A 29 -4.24 32.10 -11.68
CA PRO A 29 -4.58 33.48 -12.01
C PRO A 29 -5.55 34.06 -10.97
N LYS A 30 -5.13 35.15 -10.29
CA LYS A 30 -6.03 35.92 -9.41
C LYS A 30 -7.06 36.71 -10.23
N ARG A 31 -8.15 36.06 -10.60
CA ARG A 31 -9.30 36.67 -11.29
C ARG A 31 -10.11 37.53 -10.32
N LYS A 32 -10.04 38.87 -10.44
CA LYS A 32 -10.89 39.78 -9.66
C LYS A 32 -12.34 39.68 -10.15
N ILE A 33 -13.19 39.05 -9.34
CA ILE A 33 -14.63 38.88 -9.60
C ILE A 33 -15.32 40.23 -9.39
N SER A 34 -16.03 40.72 -10.42
CA SER A 34 -16.84 41.95 -10.35
C SER A 34 -18.03 41.79 -9.39
N SER A 35 -18.42 42.85 -8.67
CA SER A 35 -19.48 42.77 -7.63
C SER A 35 -20.85 42.37 -8.17
N THR A 36 -21.12 42.58 -9.46
CA THR A 36 -22.32 42.09 -10.15
C THR A 36 -22.30 40.57 -10.31
N TRP A 37 -21.14 39.99 -10.63
CA TRP A 37 -20.97 38.54 -10.70
C TRP A 37 -21.04 37.90 -9.32
N GLN A 38 -20.52 38.58 -8.30
CA GLN A 38 -20.63 38.14 -6.92
C GLN A 38 -22.08 38.02 -6.47
N ARG A 39 -22.97 38.95 -6.87
CA ARG A 39 -24.41 38.87 -6.60
C ARG A 39 -25.07 37.69 -7.32
N VAL A 40 -24.76 37.46 -8.59
CA VAL A 40 -25.31 36.33 -9.37
C VAL A 40 -24.89 34.98 -8.75
N ILE A 41 -23.64 34.87 -8.30
CA ILE A 41 -23.13 33.67 -7.62
C ILE A 41 -23.85 33.43 -6.28
N ILE A 42 -24.10 34.48 -5.50
CA ILE A 42 -24.83 34.37 -4.22
C ILE A 42 -26.28 33.91 -4.46
N PHE A 43 -27.00 34.48 -5.44
CA PHE A 43 -28.38 34.05 -5.72
C PHE A 43 -28.45 32.63 -6.28
N SER A 44 -27.53 32.27 -7.17
CA SER A 44 -27.46 30.90 -7.74
C SER A 44 -27.15 29.86 -6.68
N SER A 45 -26.19 30.15 -5.79
CA SER A 45 -25.84 29.25 -4.68
C SER A 45 -26.99 29.11 -3.67
N ALA A 46 -27.66 30.21 -3.29
CA ALA A 46 -28.81 30.15 -2.39
C ALA A 46 -29.97 29.31 -2.98
N PHE A 47 -30.24 29.45 -4.28
CA PHE A 47 -31.25 28.65 -4.97
C PHE A 47 -30.85 27.17 -5.06
N GLY A 48 -29.60 26.88 -5.42
CA GLY A 48 -29.07 25.51 -5.47
C GLY A 48 -29.08 24.82 -4.10
N ILE A 49 -28.75 25.54 -3.03
CA ILE A 49 -28.80 25.02 -1.66
C ILE A 49 -30.26 24.73 -1.25
N ALA A 50 -31.19 25.66 -1.47
CA ALA A 50 -32.60 25.44 -1.15
C ALA A 50 -33.21 24.27 -1.94
N PHE A 51 -32.86 24.15 -3.22
CA PHE A 51 -33.29 23.05 -4.08
C PHE A 51 -32.69 21.71 -3.61
N GLY A 52 -31.39 21.68 -3.29
CA GLY A 52 -30.72 20.51 -2.75
C GLY A 52 -31.28 20.06 -1.40
N ILE A 53 -31.56 20.99 -0.48
CA ILE A 53 -32.20 20.70 0.81
C ILE A 53 -33.60 20.11 0.58
N THR A 54 -34.38 20.69 -0.33
CA THR A 54 -35.72 20.20 -0.67
C THR A 54 -35.67 18.78 -1.24
N LEU A 55 -34.77 18.51 -2.20
CA LEU A 55 -34.56 17.17 -2.74
C LEU A 55 -34.10 16.18 -1.68
N TYR A 56 -33.19 16.59 -0.78
CA TYR A 56 -32.73 15.75 0.32
C TYR A 56 -33.88 15.32 1.23
N PHE A 57 -34.79 16.22 1.60
CA PHE A 57 -35.95 15.86 2.41
C PHE A 57 -36.96 14.99 1.63
N LEU A 58 -37.15 15.24 0.33
CA LEU A 58 -38.04 14.44 -0.52
C LEU A 58 -37.53 13.02 -0.77
N THR A 59 -36.21 12.83 -0.94
CA THR A 59 -35.60 11.49 -1.11
C THR A 59 -35.46 10.77 0.22
N ARG A 60 -35.10 11.48 1.31
CA ARG A 60 -35.01 10.90 2.65
C ARG A 60 -36.36 10.36 3.14
N SER A 61 -37.47 10.98 2.72
CA SER A 61 -38.83 10.50 3.04
C SER A 61 -39.24 9.22 2.30
N ARG A 62 -38.47 8.78 1.29
CA ARG A 62 -38.76 7.61 0.45
C ARG A 62 -37.74 6.46 0.56
N ILE A 63 -36.65 6.61 1.30
CA ILE A 63 -35.61 5.56 1.41
C ILE A 63 -35.74 4.86 2.76
N SER A 64 -36.73 3.99 2.87
CA SER A 64 -36.60 2.77 3.67
C SER A 64 -36.35 1.64 2.67
N SER A 65 -35.10 1.48 2.22
CA SER A 65 -34.71 0.38 1.33
C SER A 65 -34.19 -0.78 2.18
N PRO A 66 -34.80 -1.97 2.11
CA PRO A 66 -34.19 -3.18 2.62
C PRO A 66 -33.15 -3.68 1.60
N GLY A 67 -31.98 -4.09 2.08
CA GLY A 67 -31.04 -4.92 1.32
C GLY A 67 -30.15 -4.21 0.30
N ASN A 68 -29.18 -3.43 0.79
CA ASN A 68 -27.91 -3.26 0.10
C ASN A 68 -26.83 -3.96 0.93
N THR A 69 -26.65 -5.28 0.75
CA THR A 69 -25.36 -5.90 1.07
C THR A 69 -24.38 -5.33 0.06
N SER A 70 -23.57 -4.38 0.53
CA SER A 70 -22.62 -3.64 -0.29
C SER A 70 -21.56 -4.61 -0.80
N PHE A 71 -21.06 -4.41 -2.02
CA PHE A 71 -19.84 -5.08 -2.51
C PHE A 71 -18.63 -4.88 -1.56
N LEU A 72 -18.71 -3.91 -0.65
CA LEU A 72 -17.75 -3.65 0.42
C LEU A 72 -17.90 -4.58 1.65
N ASP A 73 -18.98 -5.37 1.75
CA ASP A 73 -19.16 -6.34 2.85
C ASP A 73 -18.46 -7.68 2.57
N VAL A 74 -17.82 -7.85 1.41
CA VAL A 74 -16.87 -8.94 1.13
C VAL A 74 -15.45 -8.41 1.28
N TYR A 75 -15.16 -7.74 2.40
CA TYR A 75 -13.81 -7.81 2.94
C TYR A 75 -13.80 -9.09 3.78
N GLU A 76 -13.69 -10.23 3.09
CA GLU A 76 -13.40 -11.50 3.75
C GLU A 76 -12.18 -11.24 4.63
N GLU A 77 -12.30 -11.59 5.91
CA GLU A 77 -11.21 -11.44 6.87
C GLU A 77 -9.95 -12.02 6.23
N SER A 78 -8.82 -11.28 6.28
CA SER A 78 -7.53 -11.75 5.74
C SER A 78 -7.36 -13.24 6.04
N PRO A 79 -6.92 -14.08 5.08
CA PRO A 79 -6.79 -15.52 5.30
C PRO A 79 -5.98 -15.86 6.56
N CYS A 80 -4.99 -15.05 6.90
CA CYS A 80 -4.17 -15.18 8.12
C CYS A 80 -4.70 -14.42 9.35
N GLY A 81 -5.87 -13.78 9.25
CA GLY A 81 -6.41 -12.92 10.30
C GLY A 81 -5.64 -11.61 10.43
N ASN A 82 -5.79 -10.97 11.59
CA ASN A 82 -5.28 -9.63 11.89
C ASN A 82 -4.22 -9.64 13.01
N THR A 83 -3.92 -10.79 13.62
CA THR A 83 -2.88 -10.91 14.65
C THR A 83 -1.94 -12.09 14.36
N PRO A 84 -0.69 -12.07 14.85
CA PRO A 84 0.23 -13.19 14.75
C PRO A 84 -0.33 -14.51 15.31
N GLU A 85 -1.08 -14.44 16.42
CA GLU A 85 -1.73 -15.60 17.03
C GLU A 85 -2.79 -16.19 16.11
N GLN A 86 -3.61 -15.33 15.47
CA GLN A 86 -4.58 -15.78 14.48
C GLN A 86 -3.89 -16.43 13.29
N ALA A 87 -2.86 -15.78 12.74
CA ALA A 87 -2.11 -16.29 11.60
C ALA A 87 -1.49 -17.66 11.88
N SER A 88 -0.79 -17.77 13.01
CA SER A 88 -0.20 -19.03 13.46
C SER A 88 -1.26 -20.11 13.68
N SER A 89 -2.39 -19.77 14.31
CA SER A 89 -3.49 -20.74 14.54
C SER A 89 -4.17 -21.22 13.26
N ARG A 90 -4.13 -20.39 12.20
CA ARG A 90 -4.70 -20.70 10.88
C ARG A 90 -3.70 -21.42 9.96
N GLY A 91 -2.49 -21.72 10.43
CA GLY A 91 -1.47 -22.44 9.66
C GLY A 91 -0.63 -21.56 8.74
N CYS A 92 -0.80 -20.24 8.77
CA CYS A 92 0.02 -19.33 7.99
C CYS A 92 1.50 -19.37 8.41
N LYS A 93 2.38 -19.04 7.48
CA LYS A 93 3.83 -18.98 7.68
C LYS A 93 4.28 -17.53 7.75
N PHE A 94 5.18 -17.22 8.67
CA PHE A 94 5.77 -15.88 8.74
C PHE A 94 6.94 -15.76 7.76
N GLU A 95 6.92 -14.70 6.96
CA GLU A 95 7.85 -14.43 5.87
C GLU A 95 8.68 -13.20 6.23
N MET A 96 9.97 -13.40 6.55
CA MET A 96 10.82 -12.33 7.09
C MET A 96 11.26 -11.31 6.03
N GLN A 97 11.29 -11.67 4.74
CA GLN A 97 11.57 -10.74 3.64
C GLN A 97 10.52 -9.63 3.54
N ASN A 98 9.26 -9.98 3.78
CA ASN A 98 8.12 -9.06 3.67
C ASN A 98 7.63 -8.60 5.05
N LEU A 99 8.17 -9.18 6.13
CA LEU A 99 7.73 -8.99 7.51
C LEU A 99 6.22 -9.22 7.67
N ALA A 100 5.70 -10.26 7.02
CA ALA A 100 4.26 -10.51 6.90
C ALA A 100 3.91 -12.00 7.07
N TRP A 101 2.65 -12.27 7.40
CA TRP A 101 2.12 -13.63 7.49
C TRP A 101 1.46 -14.03 6.17
N MET A 102 1.88 -15.15 5.58
CA MET A 102 1.39 -15.66 4.30
C MET A 102 0.63 -16.98 4.48
N PRO A 103 -0.47 -17.19 3.73
CA PRO A 103 -1.06 -18.52 3.57
C PRO A 103 0.00 -19.51 3.08
N GLU A 104 -0.16 -20.79 3.44
CA GLU A 104 0.82 -21.81 3.07
C GLU A 104 0.98 -21.93 1.55
N GLU A 105 -0.09 -21.72 0.78
CA GLU A 105 -0.07 -21.78 -0.69
C GLU A 105 0.69 -20.61 -1.32
N CYS A 106 0.90 -19.52 -0.58
CA CYS A 106 1.60 -18.32 -1.03
C CYS A 106 3.01 -18.21 -0.45
N TYR A 107 3.37 -19.07 0.50
CA TYR A 107 4.67 -19.02 1.17
C TYR A 107 5.77 -19.61 0.28
N ASP A 108 6.72 -18.78 -0.14
CA ASP A 108 7.90 -19.22 -0.87
C ASP A 108 8.98 -19.69 0.11
N ALA A 109 9.07 -21.02 0.28
CA ALA A 109 10.01 -21.63 1.20
C ALA A 109 11.47 -21.52 0.74
N GLU A 110 11.73 -21.52 -0.57
CA GLU A 110 13.09 -21.41 -1.12
C GLU A 110 13.63 -20.01 -0.87
N LEU A 111 12.84 -18.98 -1.24
CA LEU A 111 13.19 -17.60 -0.98
C LEU A 111 13.33 -17.30 0.51
N ALA A 112 12.41 -17.82 1.33
CA ALA A 112 12.49 -17.61 2.77
C ALA A 112 13.78 -18.20 3.35
N GLU A 113 14.22 -19.38 2.88
CA GLU A 113 15.47 -19.99 3.33
C GLU A 113 16.69 -19.16 2.90
N GLU A 114 16.77 -18.74 1.64
CA GLU A 114 17.85 -17.86 1.14
C GLU A 114 17.93 -16.56 1.97
N TRP A 115 16.79 -15.92 2.20
CA TRP A 115 16.71 -14.71 3.01
C TRP A 115 17.09 -14.97 4.48
N ASN A 116 16.72 -16.13 5.02
CA ASN A 116 17.04 -16.56 6.39
C ASN A 116 18.51 -16.94 6.59
N GLN A 117 19.31 -17.13 5.54
CA GLN A 117 20.76 -17.36 5.67
C GLN A 117 21.57 -16.06 5.76
N MET A 118 21.02 -14.95 5.26
CA MET A 118 21.72 -13.66 5.21
C MET A 118 21.86 -13.01 6.61
N PRO A 119 22.93 -12.25 6.90
CA PRO A 119 23.21 -11.67 8.21
C PRO A 119 22.38 -10.40 8.51
N TRP A 120 21.07 -10.46 8.30
CA TRP A 120 20.15 -9.34 8.52
C TRP A 120 20.08 -8.89 9.98
N GLN A 121 19.86 -7.60 10.15
CA GLN A 121 19.76 -6.94 11.46
C GLN A 121 18.45 -6.17 11.56
N PHE A 122 17.89 -6.12 12.76
CA PHE A 122 16.58 -5.54 13.03
C PHE A 122 16.62 -4.69 14.29
N TRP A 123 15.80 -3.64 14.35
CA TRP A 123 15.74 -2.71 15.47
C TRP A 123 14.30 -2.37 15.85
N LEU A 124 14.06 -2.03 17.12
CA LEU A 124 12.75 -1.56 17.58
C LEU A 124 12.53 -0.06 17.37
N ASP A 125 13.58 0.68 17.01
CA ASP A 125 13.53 2.13 16.77
C ASP A 125 14.22 2.50 15.45
N ALA A 126 13.80 3.64 14.90
CA ALA A 126 14.34 4.20 13.67
C ALA A 126 15.79 4.70 13.80
N ASP A 127 16.25 5.00 15.02
CA ASP A 127 17.63 5.46 15.29
C ASP A 127 18.64 4.30 15.39
N LEU A 128 18.17 3.06 15.19
CA LEU A 128 18.94 1.83 15.18
C LEU A 128 19.71 1.56 16.50
N GLN A 129 19.14 1.95 17.63
CA GLN A 129 19.77 1.82 18.96
C GLN A 129 19.31 0.60 19.76
N ARG A 130 18.09 0.09 19.52
CA ARG A 130 17.56 -1.09 20.23
C ARG A 130 17.50 -2.29 19.28
N PRO A 131 18.58 -3.07 19.15
CA PRO A 131 18.61 -4.22 18.28
C PRO A 131 17.67 -5.33 18.76
N VAL A 132 17.10 -6.07 17.82
CA VAL A 132 16.32 -7.29 18.04
C VAL A 132 17.05 -8.45 17.40
N ALA A 133 17.13 -9.57 18.13
CA ALA A 133 17.72 -10.78 17.57
C ALA A 133 16.91 -11.28 16.38
N LYS A 134 17.59 -11.64 15.29
CA LYS A 134 16.97 -12.26 14.10
C LYS A 134 16.08 -13.46 14.46
N SER A 135 16.52 -14.28 15.43
CA SER A 135 15.78 -15.43 15.94
C SER A 135 14.44 -15.08 16.59
N GLU A 136 14.25 -13.84 17.04
CA GLU A 136 12.95 -13.37 17.54
C GLU A 136 12.08 -12.84 16.40
N VAL A 137 12.68 -12.15 15.42
CA VAL A 137 11.97 -11.62 14.25
C VAL A 137 11.38 -12.72 13.39
N VAL A 138 12.14 -13.80 13.14
CA VAL A 138 11.69 -14.94 12.32
C VAL A 138 10.45 -15.66 12.89
N LYS A 139 10.13 -15.44 14.18
CA LYS A 139 8.92 -15.99 14.80
C LYS A 139 7.64 -15.24 14.39
N GLY A 140 7.76 -14.00 13.90
CA GLY A 140 6.62 -13.20 13.44
C GLY A 140 5.75 -12.56 14.54
N PHE A 141 6.18 -12.62 15.80
CA PHE A 141 5.46 -12.04 16.95
C PHE A 141 5.97 -10.65 17.34
N VAL A 142 7.06 -10.17 16.73
CA VAL A 142 7.53 -8.80 16.92
C VAL A 142 6.66 -7.87 16.07
N PRO A 143 5.86 -6.95 16.65
CA PRO A 143 4.82 -6.23 15.90
C PRO A 143 5.32 -5.36 14.75
N HIS A 144 6.52 -4.79 14.91
CA HIS A 144 7.21 -4.05 13.87
C HIS A 144 8.72 -4.05 14.16
N VAL A 145 9.51 -3.94 13.09
CA VAL A 145 10.95 -3.77 13.15
C VAL A 145 11.39 -2.74 12.12
N HIS A 146 12.47 -2.04 12.44
CA HIS A 146 13.20 -1.20 11.51
C HIS A 146 14.35 -2.01 10.91
N VAL A 147 14.63 -1.75 9.63
CA VAL A 147 15.71 -2.37 8.87
C VAL A 147 16.55 -1.27 8.22
N THR A 148 17.77 -1.60 7.81
CA THR A 148 18.60 -0.65 7.06
C THR A 148 18.02 -0.39 5.66
N TYR A 149 18.37 0.76 5.07
CA TYR A 149 17.99 1.07 3.69
C TYR A 149 18.45 -0.02 2.70
N MET A 150 19.66 -0.55 2.88
CA MET A 150 20.20 -1.60 2.00
C MET A 150 19.39 -2.90 2.09
N GLN A 151 18.94 -3.28 3.29
CA GLN A 151 18.07 -4.44 3.48
C GLN A 151 16.68 -4.22 2.86
N HIS A 152 16.08 -3.03 3.05
CA HIS A 152 14.80 -2.69 2.42
C HIS A 152 14.90 -2.69 0.88
N LYS A 153 15.99 -2.13 0.33
CA LYS A 153 16.27 -2.13 -1.11
C LYS A 153 16.49 -3.55 -1.64
N HIS A 154 17.11 -4.46 -0.88
CA HIS A 154 17.27 -5.84 -1.31
C HIS A 154 15.91 -6.53 -1.48
N HIS A 155 14.93 -6.29 -0.60
CA HIS A 155 13.57 -6.81 -0.80
C HIS A 155 12.91 -6.27 -2.09
N TYR A 156 13.05 -4.98 -2.37
CA TYR A 156 12.35 -4.33 -3.49
C TYR A 156 13.08 -4.44 -4.85
N CYS A 157 14.41 -4.43 -4.85
CA CYS A 157 15.25 -4.40 -6.06
C CYS A 157 15.93 -5.74 -6.37
N ASN A 158 15.73 -6.80 -5.57
CA ASN A 158 16.22 -8.11 -5.98
C ASN A 158 15.40 -8.58 -7.19
N PRO A 159 15.99 -8.71 -8.37
CA PRO A 159 15.31 -9.32 -9.50
C PRO A 159 15.29 -10.81 -9.21
N ILE A 160 14.29 -11.27 -8.47
CA ILE A 160 14.04 -12.70 -8.41
C ILE A 160 13.59 -13.11 -9.79
N ASP A 161 14.45 -13.89 -10.44
CA ASP A 161 14.34 -14.57 -11.73
C ASP A 161 13.17 -15.57 -11.79
N HIS A 162 11.97 -15.11 -11.47
CA HIS A 162 10.76 -15.64 -12.09
C HIS A 162 10.19 -14.55 -12.98
N VAL A 163 10.85 -14.39 -14.14
CA VAL A 163 10.07 -14.37 -15.38
C VAL A 163 8.99 -15.43 -15.21
N MET A 164 7.77 -14.99 -14.93
CA MET A 164 6.59 -15.81 -15.08
C MET A 164 6.64 -16.27 -16.52
N GLN A 165 7.22 -17.45 -16.78
CA GLN A 165 6.98 -18.16 -18.01
C GLN A 165 5.49 -18.45 -17.96
N ILE A 166 4.71 -17.60 -18.61
CA ILE A 166 3.36 -17.93 -19.02
C ILE A 166 3.56 -19.03 -20.07
N SER A 167 3.75 -20.27 -19.63
CA SER A 167 3.62 -21.41 -20.53
C SER A 167 2.13 -21.53 -20.83
N SER A 168 1.68 -20.88 -21.90
CA SER A 168 0.40 -21.21 -22.53
C SER A 168 0.54 -22.58 -23.17
N SER A 169 0.47 -23.66 -22.39
CA SER A 169 0.18 -24.99 -22.95
C SER A 169 -1.34 -25.16 -22.95
N SER A 170 -1.97 -24.48 -23.91
CA SER A 170 -3.25 -24.90 -24.45
C SER A 170 -2.98 -25.77 -25.66
N THR A 171 -2.78 -27.07 -25.44
CA THR A 171 -3.06 -28.09 -26.46
C THR A 171 -3.84 -29.21 -25.78
N VAL A 172 -5.15 -29.00 -25.70
CA VAL A 172 -6.12 -30.08 -25.86
C VAL A 172 -5.98 -30.53 -27.30
N GLU A 173 -5.48 -31.74 -27.54
CA GLU A 173 -5.60 -32.39 -28.84
C GLU A 173 -6.14 -33.82 -28.66
N SER A 174 -7.38 -33.96 -29.16
CA SER A 174 -8.11 -35.13 -29.67
C SER A 174 -7.99 -36.48 -28.96
#